data_AF-A3IM49-F1
#
_entry.id   AF-A3IM49-F1
#
_cell.length_a   1.000
_cell.length_b   1.000
_cell.length_c   1.000
_cell.angle_alpha   90.00
_cell.angle_beta   90.00
_cell.angle_gamma   90.00
#
_symmetry.space_group_name_H-M   'P 1'
#
loop_
_entity.id
_entity.type
_entity.pdbx_description
1 polymer ?
#
loop_
_entity_poly.entity_id
_entity_poly.type
_entity_poly.pdbx_seq_one_letter_code
_entity_poly.pdbx_strand_id
1 'polypeptide(L)'
;MLSQVSQEFNQYLIESPELQTKLASLKSPFDMINVAKEEGFVLTLEDFQELAQHAYHEWLIRIDPSIRLFFEKVHNDEKLNKQLRQCKSMNDLIIFAQECNIEIKLSELEKAAEVAKSFKGFSFEKMFFQNLTT
;
A
#
# COMPACT_ATOMS: atom_id res chain seq x y z
N MET A 1 0.83 -9.45 14.32
CA MET A 1 -0.46 -10.18 14.45
C MET A 1 -1.52 -9.10 14.63
N LEU A 2 -2.55 -9.07 13.80
CA LEU A 2 -3.59 -8.02 13.85
C LEU A 2 -4.42 -8.13 15.14
N SER A 3 -4.86 -7.01 15.70
CA SER A 3 -5.90 -6.95 16.74
C SER A 3 -7.20 -7.62 16.26
N GLN A 4 -8.06 -8.06 17.18
CA GLN A 4 -9.33 -8.69 16.82
C GLN A 4 -10.20 -7.77 15.95
N VAL A 5 -10.31 -6.48 16.31
CA VAL A 5 -11.09 -5.50 15.57
C VAL A 5 -10.49 -5.25 14.18
N SER A 6 -9.16 -5.19 14.07
CA SER A 6 -8.47 -5.11 12.78
C SER A 6 -8.73 -6.34 11.91
N GLN A 7 -8.72 -7.55 12.48
CA GLN A 7 -9.03 -8.78 11.74
C GLN A 7 -10.47 -8.79 11.23
N GLU A 8 -11.43 -8.49 12.10
CA GLU A 8 -12.86 -8.46 11.76
C GLU A 8 -13.14 -7.44 10.66
N PHE A 9 -12.58 -6.24 10.77
CA PHE A 9 -12.72 -5.22 9.73
C PHE A 9 -12.05 -5.64 8.42
N ASN A 10 -10.82 -6.14 8.45
CA ASN A 10 -10.12 -6.56 7.24
C ASN A 10 -10.86 -7.70 6.53
N GLN A 11 -11.40 -8.66 7.29
CA GLN A 11 -12.19 -9.75 6.74
C GLN A 11 -13.48 -9.22 6.11
N TYR A 12 -14.19 -8.32 6.81
CA TYR A 12 -15.40 -7.68 6.29
C TYR A 12 -15.14 -6.95 4.96
N LEU A 13 -14.03 -6.21 4.85
CA LEU A 13 -13.63 -5.60 3.60
C LEU A 13 -13.43 -6.65 2.50
N ILE A 14 -12.67 -7.72 2.77
CA ILE A 14 -12.35 -8.78 1.81
C ILE A 14 -13.61 -9.47 1.28
N GLU A 15 -14.60 -9.67 2.16
CA GLU A 15 -15.84 -10.39 1.86
C GLU A 15 -16.89 -9.54 1.16
N SER A 16 -16.82 -8.21 1.27
CA SER A 16 -17.80 -7.28 0.68
C SER A 16 -17.34 -6.73 -0.69
N PRO A 17 -17.95 -7.15 -1.82
CA PRO A 17 -17.60 -6.65 -3.15
C PRO A 17 -17.90 -5.16 -3.33
N GLU A 18 -18.93 -4.65 -2.65
CA GLU A 18 -19.30 -3.24 -2.66
C GLU A 18 -18.19 -2.39 -2.03
N LEU A 19 -17.67 -2.84 -0.89
CA LEU A 19 -16.54 -2.16 -0.25
C LEU A 19 -15.27 -2.28 -1.07
N GLN A 20 -14.99 -3.43 -1.70
CA GLN A 20 -13.84 -3.54 -2.62
C GLN A 20 -13.91 -2.51 -3.75
N THR A 21 -15.11 -2.24 -4.27
CA THR A 21 -15.33 -1.21 -5.30
C THR A 21 -15.10 0.18 -4.74
N LYS A 22 -15.60 0.47 -3.54
CA LYS A 22 -15.37 1.74 -2.83
C LYS A 22 -13.88 1.96 -2.57
N LEU A 23 -13.17 0.95 -2.08
CA LEU A 23 -11.72 0.97 -1.81
C LEU A 23 -10.90 1.30 -3.06
N ALA A 24 -11.30 0.80 -4.24
CA ALA A 24 -10.61 1.09 -5.49
C ALA A 24 -10.65 2.57 -5.88
N SER A 25 -11.62 3.34 -5.35
CA SER A 25 -11.79 4.77 -5.62
C SER A 25 -11.12 5.68 -4.58
N LEU A 26 -10.64 5.13 -3.46
CA LEU A 26 -10.06 5.93 -2.38
C LEU A 26 -8.70 6.47 -2.79
N LYS A 27 -8.44 7.73 -2.43
CA LYS A 27 -7.16 8.40 -2.69
C LYS A 27 -6.42 8.77 -1.43
N SER A 28 -7.07 8.69 -0.28
CA SER A 28 -6.54 9.13 1.00
C SER A 28 -6.69 8.05 2.08
N PRO A 29 -5.67 7.87 2.95
CA PRO A 29 -5.79 7.11 4.19
C PRO A 29 -6.99 7.53 5.05
N PHE A 30 -7.33 8.82 5.06
CA PHE A 30 -8.43 9.36 5.85
C PHE A 30 -9.80 8.88 5.37
N ASP A 31 -9.95 8.61 4.08
CA ASP A 31 -11.21 8.09 3.54
C ASP A 31 -11.51 6.70 4.12
N MET A 32 -10.47 5.92 4.41
CA MET A 32 -10.59 4.62 5.05
C MET A 32 -11.14 4.70 6.47
N ILE A 33 -10.73 5.72 7.22
CA ILE A 33 -11.23 5.97 8.58
C ILE A 33 -12.73 6.26 8.54
N ASN A 34 -13.18 7.00 7.54
CA ASN A 34 -14.61 7.28 7.35
C ASN A 34 -15.38 6.02 6.93
N VAL A 35 -14.83 5.21 6.02
CA VAL A 35 -15.44 3.92 5.65
C VAL A 35 -15.62 3.03 6.88
N ALA A 36 -14.60 2.87 7.71
CA ALA A 36 -14.72 2.06 8.92
C ALA A 36 -15.87 2.54 9.83
N LYS A 37 -15.97 3.85 10.04
CA LYS A 37 -17.04 4.44 10.88
C LYS A 37 -18.43 4.27 10.27
N GLU A 38 -18.57 4.46 8.96
CA GLU A 38 -19.84 4.28 8.23
C GLU A 38 -20.32 2.81 8.33
N GLU A 39 -19.39 1.87 8.30
CA GLU A 39 -19.66 0.44 8.46
C GLU A 39 -19.79 -0.01 9.93
N GLY A 40 -19.77 0.94 10.89
CA GLY A 40 -19.96 0.67 12.31
C GLY A 40 -18.72 0.18 13.07
N PHE A 41 -17.54 0.20 12.45
CA PHE A 41 -16.28 -0.16 13.10
C PHE A 41 -15.65 1.04 13.81
N VAL A 42 -15.24 0.83 15.05
CA VAL A 42 -14.49 1.82 15.84
C VAL A 42 -13.03 1.39 15.87
N LEU A 43 -12.28 1.87 14.89
CA LEU A 43 -10.85 1.61 14.79
C LEU A 43 -10.05 2.76 15.43
N THR A 44 -9.06 2.40 16.22
CA THR A 44 -8.05 3.33 16.72
C THR A 44 -7.00 3.60 15.65
N LEU A 45 -6.14 4.60 15.88
CA LEU A 45 -4.99 4.84 15.00
C LEU A 45 -4.05 3.63 14.96
N GLU A 46 -3.89 2.92 16.08
CA GLU A 46 -3.05 1.73 16.17
C GLU A 46 -3.60 0.59 15.30
N ASP A 47 -4.92 0.36 15.33
CA ASP A 47 -5.57 -0.64 14.47
C ASP A 47 -5.31 -0.35 12.98
N PHE A 48 -5.39 0.93 12.57
CA PHE A 48 -5.06 1.32 11.20
C PHE A 48 -3.59 1.10 10.84
N GLN A 49 -2.68 1.37 11.77
CA GLN A 49 -1.26 1.12 11.56
C GLN A 49 -0.98 -0.38 11.42
N GLU A 50 -1.63 -1.21 12.23
CA GLU A 50 -1.52 -2.66 12.13
C GLU A 50 -2.03 -3.18 10.78
N LEU A 51 -3.20 -2.71 10.33
CA LEU A 51 -3.77 -3.05 9.03
C LEU A 51 -2.83 -2.68 7.88
N ALA A 52 -2.28 -1.47 7.93
CA ALA A 52 -1.33 -0.98 6.95
C ALA A 52 -0.05 -1.80 6.92
N GLN A 53 0.54 -2.09 8.09
CA GLN A 53 1.76 -2.89 8.20
C GLN A 53 1.55 -4.32 7.71
N HIS A 54 0.41 -4.92 8.03
CA HIS A 54 0.04 -6.25 7.54
C HIS A 54 -0.08 -6.27 6.02
N ALA A 55 -0.82 -5.31 5.44
CA ALA A 55 -0.98 -5.20 3.99
C ALA A 55 0.35 -4.97 3.27
N TYR A 56 1.21 -4.11 3.82
CA TYR A 56 2.55 -3.85 3.28
C TYR A 56 3.41 -5.12 3.26
N HIS A 57 3.44 -5.90 4.36
CA HIS A 57 4.18 -7.15 4.40
C HIS A 57 3.64 -8.18 3.41
N GLU A 58 2.32 -8.35 3.35
CA GLU A 58 1.69 -9.27 2.40
C GLU A 58 1.93 -8.88 0.94
N TRP A 59 2.00 -7.57 0.64
CA TRP A 59 2.37 -7.08 -0.67
C TRP A 59 3.85 -7.35 -0.97
N LEU A 60 4.76 -7.02 -0.04
CA LEU A 60 6.21 -7.21 -0.20
C LEU A 60 6.60 -8.67 -0.51
N ILE A 61 5.91 -9.66 0.06
CA ILE A 61 6.22 -11.07 -0.20
C ILE A 61 5.73 -11.56 -1.57
N ARG A 62 4.89 -10.79 -2.27
CA ARG A 62 4.27 -11.16 -3.55
C ARG A 62 4.90 -10.49 -4.77
N ILE A 63 5.71 -9.45 -4.56
CA ILE A 63 6.39 -8.72 -5.64
C ILE A 63 7.77 -9.30 -5.94
N ASP A 64 8.33 -8.92 -7.09
CA ASP A 64 9.66 -9.34 -7.52
C ASP A 64 10.75 -8.96 -6.49
N PRO A 65 11.77 -9.82 -6.25
CA PRO A 65 12.80 -9.58 -5.24
C PRO A 65 13.57 -8.26 -5.41
N SER A 66 13.81 -7.81 -6.65
CA SER A 66 14.46 -6.53 -6.96
C SER A 66 13.64 -5.35 -6.41
N ILE A 67 12.34 -5.35 -6.66
CA ILE A 67 11.39 -4.36 -6.16
C ILE A 67 11.30 -4.43 -4.63
N ARG A 68 11.18 -5.64 -4.09
CA ARG A 68 11.13 -5.88 -2.65
C ARG A 68 12.31 -5.24 -1.92
N LEU A 69 13.54 -5.47 -2.40
CA LEU A 69 14.75 -4.89 -1.80
C LEU A 69 14.70 -3.37 -1.75
N PHE A 70 14.21 -2.72 -2.81
CA PHE A 70 14.04 -1.27 -2.85
C PHE A 70 13.03 -0.78 -1.82
N PHE A 71 11.84 -1.37 -1.77
CA PHE A 71 10.82 -0.93 -0.82
C PHE A 71 11.19 -1.26 0.63
N GLU A 72 11.84 -2.39 0.91
CA GLU A 72 12.37 -2.71 2.24
C GLU A 72 13.43 -1.68 2.67
N LYS A 73 14.36 -1.32 1.78
CA LYS A 73 15.38 -0.30 2.05
C LYS A 73 14.75 1.05 2.37
N VAL A 74 13.79 1.47 1.55
CA VAL A 74 13.08 2.75 1.71
C VAL A 74 12.20 2.77 2.97
N HIS A 75 11.59 1.64 3.34
CA HIS A 75 10.75 1.54 4.54
C HIS A 75 11.55 1.67 5.83
N ASN A 76 12.75 1.09 5.86
CA ASN A 76 13.61 1.09 7.04
C ASN A 76 14.45 2.38 7.21
N ASP A 77 14.43 3.29 6.25
CA ASP A 77 15.15 4.57 6.31
C ASP A 77 14.18 5.75 6.18
N GLU A 78 14.04 6.54 7.24
CA GLU A 78 13.09 7.65 7.30
C GLU A 78 13.36 8.71 6.22
N LYS A 79 14.63 8.96 5.88
CA LYS A 79 15.01 9.94 4.85
C LYS A 79 14.60 9.44 3.47
N LEU A 80 14.86 8.17 3.18
CA LEU A 80 14.43 7.55 1.91
C LEU A 80 12.90 7.48 1.82
N ASN A 81 12.20 7.17 2.93
CA ASN A 81 10.74 7.17 2.97
C ASN A 81 10.16 8.55 2.65
N LYS A 82 10.77 9.63 3.18
CA LYS A 82 10.38 11.00 2.84
C LYS A 82 10.59 11.31 1.36
N GLN A 83 11.68 10.84 0.75
CA GLN A 83 11.92 10.99 -0.68
C GLN A 83 10.93 10.20 -1.53
N LEU A 84 10.58 8.97 -1.13
CA LEU A 84 9.56 8.15 -1.81
C LEU A 84 8.23 8.88 -1.96
N ARG A 85 7.81 9.60 -0.91
CA ARG A 85 6.55 10.38 -0.92
C ARG A 85 6.57 11.57 -1.86
N GLN A 86 7.73 11.96 -2.38
CA GLN A 86 7.88 13.04 -3.36
C GLN A 86 7.80 12.54 -4.80
N CYS A 87 7.92 11.22 -5.04
CA CYS A 87 7.74 10.62 -6.35
C CYS A 87 6.29 10.83 -6.82
N LYS A 88 6.14 11.34 -8.04
CA LYS A 88 4.85 11.61 -8.68
C LYS A 88 4.60 10.71 -9.88
N SER A 89 5.64 10.02 -10.37
CA SER A 89 5.55 9.11 -11.50
C SER A 89 6.29 7.80 -11.28
N MET A 90 6.01 6.81 -12.13
CA MET A 90 6.80 5.56 -12.17
C MET A 90 8.25 5.83 -12.55
N ASN A 91 8.51 6.82 -13.42
CA ASN A 91 9.86 7.21 -13.79
C ASN A 91 10.63 7.81 -12.62
N ASP A 92 9.98 8.59 -11.76
CA ASP A 92 10.61 9.10 -10.54
C ASP A 92 11.08 7.96 -9.62
N LEU A 93 10.31 6.87 -9.55
CA LEU A 93 10.69 5.69 -8.78
C LEU A 93 11.88 4.95 -9.37
N ILE A 94 11.95 4.83 -10.69
CA ILE A 94 13.09 4.22 -11.37
C ILE A 94 14.36 5.04 -11.10
N ILE A 95 14.29 6.35 -11.24
CA ILE A 95 15.41 7.26 -10.95
C ILE A 95 15.81 7.13 -9.48
N PHE A 96 14.85 7.14 -8.56
CA PHE A 96 15.13 7.02 -7.14
C PHE A 96 15.73 5.65 -6.75
N ALA A 97 15.28 4.56 -7.39
CA ALA A 97 15.87 3.24 -7.22
C ALA A 97 17.33 3.21 -7.70
N GLN A 98 17.63 3.85 -8.84
CA GLN A 98 18.99 3.97 -9.35
C GLN A 98 19.90 4.76 -8.38
N GLU A 99 19.41 5.86 -7.80
CA GLU A 99 20.13 6.59 -6.73
C GLU A 99 20.42 5.70 -5.51
N CYS A 100 19.55 4.72 -5.26
CA CYS A 100 19.73 3.72 -4.21
C CYS A 100 20.66 2.56 -4.61
N ASN A 101 21.25 2.58 -5.81
CA ASN A 101 22.02 1.51 -6.45
C ASN A 101 21.21 0.22 -6.68
N ILE A 102 19.92 0.36 -7.01
CA ILE A 102 19.02 -0.75 -7.33
C ILE A 102 18.47 -0.52 -8.74
N GLU A 103 18.73 -1.46 -9.64
CA GLU A 103 18.17 -1.40 -10.98
C GLU A 103 16.75 -1.98 -10.98
N ILE A 104 15.79 -1.16 -11.41
CA ILE A 104 14.38 -1.52 -11.52
C ILE A 104 13.87 -1.09 -12.90
N LYS A 105 13.19 -2.00 -13.59
CA LYS A 105 12.53 -1.72 -14.86
C LYS A 105 11.10 -1.27 -14.64
N LEU A 106 10.58 -0.47 -15.57
CA LEU A 106 9.19 -0.03 -15.57
C LEU A 106 8.22 -1.23 -15.47
N SER A 107 8.45 -2.29 -16.24
CA SER A 107 7.60 -3.48 -16.23
C SER A 107 7.60 -4.23 -14.90
N GLU A 108 8.65 -4.11 -14.08
CA GLU A 108 8.68 -4.68 -12.73
C GLU A 108 7.85 -3.83 -11.76
N LEU A 109 7.90 -2.49 -11.88
CA LEU A 109 7.03 -1.60 -11.11
C LEU A 109 5.55 -1.74 -11.48
N GLU A 110 5.24 -1.88 -12.77
CA GLU A 110 3.88 -2.12 -13.25
C GLU A 110 3.32 -3.43 -12.67
N LYS A 111 4.11 -4.50 -12.61
CA LYS A 111 3.72 -5.74 -11.95
C LYS A 111 3.48 -5.52 -10.45
N ALA A 112 4.37 -4.80 -9.77
CA ALA A 112 4.22 -4.52 -8.35
C ALA A 112 2.94 -3.69 -8.05
N ALA A 113 2.61 -2.75 -8.94
CA ALA A 113 1.38 -1.97 -8.90
C ALA A 113 0.14 -2.84 -9.13
N GLU A 114 0.17 -3.78 -10.09
CA GLU A 114 -0.94 -4.72 -10.31
C GLU A 114 -1.12 -5.66 -9.12
N VAL A 115 -0.03 -6.11 -8.46
CA VAL A 115 -0.12 -6.87 -7.20
C VAL A 115 -0.82 -6.04 -6.12
N ALA A 116 -0.43 -4.77 -5.94
CA ALA A 116 -1.07 -3.86 -4.98
C ALA A 116 -2.55 -3.63 -5.28
N LYS A 117 -2.89 -3.44 -6.56
CA LYS A 117 -4.26 -3.26 -7.04
C LYS A 117 -5.13 -4.49 -6.80
N SER A 118 -4.58 -5.68 -6.98
CA SER A 118 -5.26 -6.95 -6.74
C SER A 118 -5.43 -7.30 -5.25
N PHE A 119 -4.76 -6.57 -4.35
CA PHE A 119 -4.84 -6.80 -2.92
C PHE A 119 -6.27 -6.59 -2.42
N LYS A 120 -6.86 -7.63 -1.83
CA LYS A 120 -8.20 -7.55 -1.24
C LYS A 120 -8.10 -6.91 0.14
N GLY A 121 -8.90 -5.88 0.36
CA GLY A 121 -8.86 -5.08 1.58
C GLY A 121 -8.04 -3.80 1.43
N PHE A 122 -7.62 -3.24 2.56
CA PHE A 122 -6.89 -1.98 2.62
C PHE A 122 -5.39 -2.18 2.34
N SER A 123 -4.79 -1.30 1.54
CA SER A 123 -3.34 -1.25 1.30
C SER A 123 -2.95 0.18 0.90
N PHE A 124 -1.87 0.69 1.47
CA PHE A 124 -1.31 1.98 1.06
C PHE A 124 -0.67 1.92 -0.31
N GLU A 125 -0.13 0.76 -0.67
CA GLU A 125 0.56 0.51 -1.93
C GLU A 125 -0.43 0.68 -3.10
N LYS A 126 -1.68 0.22 -2.92
CA LYS A 126 -2.76 0.44 -3.88
C LYS A 126 -2.96 1.93 -4.16
N MET A 127 -3.16 2.73 -3.11
CA MET A 127 -3.34 4.19 -3.23
C MET A 127 -2.09 4.88 -3.77
N PHE A 128 -0.90 4.44 -3.35
CA PHE A 128 0.37 4.98 -3.78
C PHE A 128 0.52 4.86 -5.30
N PHE A 129 0.42 3.63 -5.84
CA PHE A 129 0.55 3.41 -7.28
C PHE A 129 -0.57 4.04 -8.09
N GLN A 130 -1.81 4.11 -7.56
CA GLN A 130 -2.92 4.82 -8.22
C GLN A 130 -2.68 6.33 -8.37
N ASN A 131 -1.92 6.92 -7.45
CA ASN A 131 -1.62 8.35 -7.47
C ASN A 131 -0.37 8.70 -8.29
N LEU A 132 0.39 7.70 -8.76
CA LEU A 132 1.51 7.93 -9.66
C LEU A 132 1.02 8.08 -11.10
N THR A 133 1.56 9.07 -11.81
CA THR A 133 1.41 9.15 -13.26
C THR A 133 2.36 8.17 -13.93
N THR A 134 1.92 7.52 -15.01
CA THR A 134 2.79 6.67 -15.83
C THR A 134 3.82 7.52 -16.58
#